data_AF-A0A852VF81-F1
#
_entry.id   AF-A0A852VF81-F1
#
_cell.length_a   1.000
_cell.length_b   1.000
_cell.length_c   1.000
_cell.angle_alpha   90.00
_cell.angle_beta   90.00
_cell.angle_gamma   90.00
#
_symmetry.space_group_name_H-M   'P 1'
#
loop_
_entity.id
_entity.type
_entity.pdbx_description
1 polymer ?
#
loop_
_entity_poly.entity_id
_entity_poly.type
_entity_poly.pdbx_seq_one_letter_code
_entity_poly.pdbx_strand_id
1 'polypeptide(L)'
;MAILDSTQMSDTQEAERINPFHPIPAPGFDMETPLQFRLFDPQICGELQDDWLANAVESHGIIRSELDAMIDGKLLRRWKDGAGCEGFLLYTEQQARLAKKLQATGHYSDAELQHIFSEWNEFLEILSVDDFAYDSMEVDDYENWQRRTREMTEFFANDIIRMDDGFCPVPAEQLEAHKADARKQHAEWLRTRDYFATRLDADLKPQQHQGWRKALHEIRFSDEMSRLWMAQPFKAQIEQGYSIEVSFYGWETKNFTETTFRNINWRSTLERFKGTRNEGKIFPLRTPDFNLTENGLELLNNPSPEAYKALYEKYRLDELFALVAERGPAMWECDLSAKGRGACAECSAVFDRTTSSRRYCSEGCRSRAKSRRWRENDPERARRAQAKHYKEAYPGG
;
A
#
# COMPACT_ATOMS: atom_id res chain seq x y z
N MET A 1 -52.86 -20.75 -51.93
CA MET A 1 -52.74 -19.33 -52.33
C MET A 1 -52.76 -18.54 -51.03
N ALA A 2 -51.61 -18.22 -50.43
CA ALA A 2 -50.81 -17.01 -50.69
C ALA A 2 -51.69 -15.75 -50.57
N ILE A 3 -51.41 -14.79 -49.69
CA ILE A 3 -50.21 -13.94 -49.67
C ILE A 3 -49.76 -13.63 -48.22
N LEU A 4 -48.45 -13.72 -47.99
CA LEU A 4 -47.70 -13.22 -46.84
C LEU A 4 -47.55 -11.71 -46.96
N ASP A 5 -47.95 -10.95 -45.94
CA ASP A 5 -47.58 -9.54 -45.81
C ASP A 5 -46.24 -9.46 -45.06
N SER A 6 -45.18 -9.18 -45.83
CA SER A 6 -43.84 -8.91 -45.34
C SER A 6 -43.78 -7.48 -44.83
N THR A 7 -43.98 -7.28 -43.54
CA THR A 7 -43.57 -6.03 -42.89
C THR A 7 -42.05 -6.03 -42.81
N GLN A 8 -41.42 -5.38 -43.79
CA GLN A 8 -40.02 -4.98 -43.70
C GLN A 8 -39.85 -4.08 -42.47
N MET A 9 -39.36 -4.65 -41.37
CA MET A 9 -38.77 -3.87 -40.31
C MET A 9 -37.49 -3.25 -40.87
N SER A 10 -37.46 -1.93 -40.94
CA SER A 10 -36.28 -1.19 -41.42
C SER A 10 -35.09 -1.46 -40.51
N ASP A 11 -33.91 -1.68 -41.10
CA ASP A 11 -32.61 -1.87 -40.44
C ASP A 11 -32.26 -0.76 -39.41
N THR A 12 -32.95 0.37 -39.44
CA THR A 12 -32.84 1.47 -38.48
C THR A 12 -33.45 1.17 -37.10
N GLN A 13 -34.48 0.31 -36.99
CA GLN A 13 -35.12 0.00 -35.71
C GLN A 13 -34.42 -1.10 -34.91
N GLU A 14 -33.61 -1.93 -35.58
CA GLU A 14 -32.77 -2.95 -34.92
C GLU A 14 -31.47 -2.35 -34.37
N ALA A 15 -30.97 -1.27 -35.00
CA ALA A 15 -29.79 -0.53 -34.54
C ALA A 15 -30.02 0.28 -33.25
N GLU A 16 -31.25 0.70 -32.93
CA GLU A 16 -31.55 1.44 -31.70
C GLU A 16 -31.79 0.55 -30.47
N ARG A 17 -32.06 -0.75 -30.65
CA ARG A 17 -32.26 -1.71 -29.53
C ARG A 17 -30.96 -2.27 -28.95
N ILE A 18 -29.84 -2.07 -29.65
CA ILE A 18 -28.50 -2.50 -29.21
C ILE A 18 -27.61 -1.25 -29.15
N ASN A 19 -27.97 -0.30 -28.27
CA ASN A 19 -26.98 0.64 -27.77
C ASN A 19 -26.46 0.08 -26.45
N PRO A 20 -25.37 -0.73 -26.44
CA PRO A 20 -24.84 -1.35 -25.22
C PRO A 20 -24.18 -0.32 -24.28
N PHE A 21 -24.09 0.94 -24.70
CA PHE A 21 -23.40 2.00 -23.97
C PHE A 21 -24.39 2.80 -23.11
N HIS A 22 -24.99 2.15 -22.11
CA HIS A 22 -25.41 2.90 -20.95
C HIS A 22 -24.14 3.30 -20.17
N PRO A 23 -23.85 4.62 -20.01
CA PRO A 23 -22.71 5.03 -19.20
C PRO A 23 -22.93 4.53 -17.77
N ILE A 24 -21.96 3.78 -17.24
CA ILE A 24 -21.88 3.51 -15.81
C ILE A 24 -21.58 4.87 -15.18
N PRO A 25 -22.47 5.43 -14.33
CA PRO A 25 -22.24 6.76 -13.79
C PRO A 25 -21.01 6.72 -12.87
N ALA A 26 -19.88 7.26 -13.35
CA ALA A 26 -18.77 7.62 -12.49
C ALA A 26 -19.24 8.73 -11.54
N PRO A 27 -19.14 8.55 -10.20
CA PRO A 27 -19.54 9.58 -9.26
C PRO A 27 -18.72 10.86 -9.50
N GLY A 28 -19.38 12.01 -9.41
CA GLY A 28 -18.74 13.31 -9.53
C GLY A 28 -17.64 13.47 -8.48
N PHE A 29 -16.39 13.49 -8.95
CA PHE A 29 -15.22 13.84 -8.16
C PHE A 29 -14.63 15.13 -8.70
N ASP A 30 -14.73 16.17 -7.88
CA ASP A 30 -14.04 17.44 -8.11
C ASP A 30 -12.60 17.26 -7.61
N MET A 31 -11.73 16.71 -8.46
CA MET A 31 -10.30 16.64 -8.17
C MET A 31 -9.62 17.85 -8.82
N GLU A 32 -9.06 18.74 -7.99
CA GLU A 32 -8.33 19.95 -8.42
C GLU A 32 -7.11 19.64 -9.32
N THR A 33 -6.74 18.37 -9.47
CA THR A 33 -5.71 17.88 -10.39
C THR A 33 -6.23 16.65 -11.14
N PRO A 34 -6.04 16.53 -12.46
CA PRO A 34 -6.40 15.32 -13.20
C PRO A 34 -5.68 14.12 -12.59
N LEU A 35 -6.41 13.03 -12.35
CA LEU A 35 -5.79 11.77 -11.94
C LEU A 35 -4.78 11.34 -13.01
N GLN A 36 -3.53 11.17 -12.62
CA GLN A 36 -2.56 10.52 -13.50
C GLN A 36 -2.90 9.04 -13.56
N PHE A 37 -3.05 8.49 -14.76
CA PHE A 37 -3.18 7.05 -14.94
C PHE A 37 -1.85 6.37 -14.70
N ARG A 38 -1.88 5.08 -14.33
CA ARG A 38 -0.67 4.25 -14.19
C ARG A 38 0.18 4.63 -12.97
N LEU A 39 -0.44 5.06 -11.86
CA LEU A 39 0.31 5.50 -10.68
C LEU A 39 1.24 4.41 -10.13
N PHE A 40 0.78 3.15 -10.22
CA PHE A 40 1.45 1.99 -9.65
C PHE A 40 2.03 1.07 -10.73
N ASP A 41 2.10 1.51 -11.99
CA ASP A 41 2.45 0.65 -13.13
C ASP A 41 3.96 0.51 -13.31
N PRO A 42 4.53 -0.69 -13.16
CA PRO A 42 5.96 -0.90 -13.41
C PRO A 42 6.34 -0.77 -14.89
N GLN A 43 5.39 -0.86 -15.84
CA GLN A 43 5.71 -0.80 -17.29
C GLN A 43 6.36 0.51 -17.73
N ILE A 44 6.06 1.62 -17.04
CA ILE A 44 6.61 2.94 -17.35
C ILE A 44 7.82 3.30 -16.50
N CYS A 45 8.21 2.45 -15.53
CA CYS A 45 9.22 2.84 -14.54
C CYS A 45 10.59 3.10 -15.17
N GLY A 46 10.94 2.43 -16.27
CA GLY A 46 12.18 2.67 -17.02
C GLY A 46 12.32 4.11 -17.55
N GLU A 47 11.23 4.85 -17.73
CA GLU A 47 11.23 6.25 -18.14
C GLU A 47 11.31 7.23 -16.95
N LEU A 48 11.02 6.75 -15.75
CA LEU A 48 10.90 7.52 -14.51
C LEU A 48 12.17 7.38 -13.67
N GLN A 49 13.26 8.01 -14.15
CA GLN A 49 14.59 7.94 -13.55
C GLN A 49 14.77 8.93 -12.38
N ASP A 50 15.94 8.91 -11.73
CA ASP A 50 16.24 9.76 -10.57
C ASP A 50 16.00 11.26 -10.83
N ASP A 51 16.31 11.76 -12.03
CA ASP A 51 16.10 13.17 -12.40
C ASP A 51 14.62 13.53 -12.52
N TRP A 52 13.79 12.59 -12.99
CA TRP A 52 12.35 12.77 -12.98
C TRP A 52 11.84 12.89 -11.54
N LEU A 53 12.24 11.98 -10.67
CA LEU A 53 11.79 11.98 -9.28
C LEU A 53 12.27 13.23 -8.54
N ALA A 54 13.52 13.65 -8.77
CA ALA A 54 14.08 14.88 -8.21
C ALA A 54 13.25 16.11 -8.57
N ASN A 55 12.84 16.24 -9.84
CA ASN A 55 11.97 17.34 -10.29
C ASN A 55 10.57 17.23 -9.68
N ALA A 56 9.99 16.02 -9.60
CA ALA A 56 8.66 15.81 -9.03
C ALA A 56 8.58 16.22 -7.55
N VAL A 57 9.65 15.94 -6.78
CA VAL A 57 9.68 16.21 -5.33
C VAL A 57 10.20 17.60 -4.96
N GLU A 58 10.79 18.35 -5.90
CA GLU A 58 11.38 19.66 -5.65
C GLU A 58 10.36 20.66 -5.10
N SER A 59 9.14 20.64 -5.65
CA SER A 59 8.03 21.50 -5.19
C SER A 59 7.61 21.24 -3.73
N HIS A 60 7.97 20.08 -3.17
CA HIS A 60 7.76 19.70 -1.77
C HIS A 60 9.01 19.95 -0.91
N GLY A 61 9.96 20.71 -1.45
CA GLY A 61 11.22 21.13 -0.82
C GLY A 61 12.19 20.00 -0.55
N ILE A 62 12.05 18.84 -1.19
CA ILE A 62 13.00 17.73 -1.07
C ILE A 62 14.15 18.04 -2.03
N ILE A 63 15.35 18.26 -1.48
CA ILE A 63 16.53 18.54 -2.31
C ILE A 63 17.17 17.25 -2.79
N ARG A 64 17.97 17.32 -3.87
CA ARG A 64 18.56 16.12 -4.49
C ARG A 64 19.34 15.23 -3.52
N SER A 65 20.16 15.82 -2.65
CA SER A 65 20.94 15.05 -1.67
C SER A 65 20.07 14.32 -0.64
N GLU A 66 18.91 14.88 -0.28
CA GLU A 66 17.96 14.20 0.60
C GLU A 66 17.31 13.01 -0.13
N LEU A 67 16.93 13.21 -1.39
CA LEU A 67 16.36 12.16 -2.22
C LEU A 67 17.34 11.00 -2.42
N ASP A 68 18.60 11.30 -2.76
CA ASP A 68 19.65 10.29 -2.92
C ASP A 68 19.84 9.48 -1.62
N ALA A 69 19.81 10.15 -0.46
CA ALA A 69 19.88 9.48 0.84
C ALA A 69 18.67 8.57 1.12
N MET A 70 17.46 8.95 0.68
CA MET A 70 16.27 8.10 0.80
C MET A 70 16.36 6.85 -0.08
N ILE A 71 16.91 6.99 -1.29
CA ILE A 71 17.14 5.88 -2.22
C ILE A 71 18.21 4.93 -1.68
N ASP A 72 19.38 5.45 -1.30
CA ASP A 72 20.48 4.67 -0.73
C ASP A 72 20.08 4.00 0.59
N GLY A 73 19.27 4.69 1.39
CA GLY A 73 18.67 4.21 2.62
C GLY A 73 17.57 3.17 2.43
N LYS A 74 17.20 2.84 1.18
CA LYS A 74 16.13 1.90 0.80
C LYS A 74 14.74 2.29 1.29
N LEU A 75 14.51 3.59 1.50
CA LEU A 75 13.17 4.11 1.77
C LEU A 75 12.37 4.20 0.47
N LEU A 76 13.04 4.45 -0.65
CA LEU A 76 12.46 4.48 -1.99
C LEU A 76 13.03 3.33 -2.81
N ARG A 77 12.15 2.45 -3.28
CA ARG A 77 12.51 1.28 -4.09
C ARG A 77 12.48 1.65 -5.58
N ARG A 78 13.48 1.15 -6.31
CA ARG A 78 13.42 1.06 -7.78
C ARG A 78 12.68 -0.21 -8.21
N TRP A 79 11.84 -0.05 -9.22
CA TRP A 79 11.03 -1.09 -9.85
C TRP A 79 11.67 -1.50 -11.17
N LYS A 80 11.29 -2.66 -11.69
CA LYS A 80 11.77 -3.17 -12.98
C LYS A 80 10.61 -3.25 -13.95
N ASP A 81 10.80 -2.74 -15.15
CA ASP A 81 9.87 -2.95 -16.25
C ASP A 81 10.07 -4.32 -16.90
N GLY A 82 9.26 -4.62 -17.93
CA GLY A 82 9.35 -5.89 -18.68
C GLY A 82 10.68 -6.09 -19.44
N ALA A 83 11.42 -5.01 -19.71
CA ALA A 83 12.75 -5.05 -20.33
C ALA A 83 13.88 -5.17 -19.28
N GLY A 84 13.55 -5.09 -18.00
CA GLY A 84 14.51 -5.13 -16.88
C GLY A 84 15.16 -3.78 -16.57
N CYS A 85 14.71 -2.68 -17.17
CA CYS A 85 15.18 -1.34 -16.82
C CYS A 85 14.64 -0.96 -15.43
N GLU A 86 15.52 -0.37 -14.62
CA GLU A 86 15.15 0.07 -13.27
C GLU A 86 14.72 1.54 -13.26
N GLY A 87 13.68 1.87 -12.50
CA GLY A 87 13.28 3.26 -12.23
C GLY A 87 12.16 3.34 -11.18
N PHE A 88 11.33 4.37 -11.20
CA PHE A 88 10.34 4.64 -10.14
C PHE A 88 8.90 4.51 -10.63
N LEU A 89 7.97 4.34 -9.69
CA LEU A 89 6.54 4.48 -9.99
C LEU A 89 6.18 5.97 -9.92
N LEU A 90 5.14 6.39 -10.63
CA LEU A 90 4.59 7.74 -10.47
C LEU A 90 4.19 8.01 -9.00
N TYR A 91 3.69 6.97 -8.30
CA TYR A 91 3.34 7.05 -6.89
C TYR A 91 4.55 7.26 -5.94
N THR A 92 5.79 7.04 -6.40
CA THR A 92 6.99 7.19 -5.56
C THR A 92 7.18 8.63 -5.05
N GLU A 93 6.64 9.64 -5.76
CA GLU A 93 6.60 11.02 -5.25
C GLU A 93 5.94 11.09 -3.86
N GLN A 94 4.81 10.39 -3.66
CA GLN A 94 4.12 10.38 -2.38
C GLN A 94 4.88 9.65 -1.29
N GLN A 95 5.59 8.57 -1.64
CA GLN A 95 6.47 7.88 -0.69
C GLN A 95 7.60 8.80 -0.22
N ALA A 96 8.23 9.55 -1.14
CA ALA A 96 9.30 10.49 -0.81
C ALA A 96 8.81 11.62 0.12
N ARG A 97 7.62 12.18 -0.18
CA ARG A 97 6.97 13.19 0.67
C ARG A 97 6.72 12.66 2.09
N LEU A 98 6.19 11.45 2.22
CA LEU A 98 5.96 10.85 3.53
C LEU A 98 7.28 10.54 4.25
N ALA A 99 8.30 10.03 3.53
CA ALA A 99 9.62 9.74 4.10
C ALA A 99 10.22 11.00 4.73
N LYS A 100 10.21 12.12 3.99
CA LYS A 100 10.67 13.42 4.49
C LYS A 100 9.93 13.84 5.75
N LYS A 101 8.59 13.75 5.73
CA LYS A 101 7.73 14.11 6.87
C LYS A 101 8.07 13.28 8.10
N LEU A 102 8.24 11.97 7.95
CA LEU A 102 8.58 11.07 9.05
C LEU A 102 9.99 11.32 9.59
N GLN A 103 10.98 11.50 8.71
CA GLN A 103 12.35 11.86 9.11
C GLN A 103 12.39 13.17 9.91
N ALA A 104 11.62 14.18 9.48
CA ALA A 104 11.53 15.47 10.17
C ALA A 104 10.95 15.38 11.59
N THR A 105 10.16 14.34 11.91
CA THR A 105 9.69 14.13 13.28
C THR A 105 10.82 13.73 14.24
N GLY A 106 11.84 13.04 13.75
CA GLY A 106 12.88 12.43 14.59
C GLY A 106 12.37 11.32 15.52
N HIS A 107 11.11 10.90 15.40
CA HIS A 107 10.49 9.90 16.27
C HIS A 107 10.87 8.46 15.90
N TYR A 108 11.24 8.24 14.64
CA TYR A 108 11.52 6.93 14.06
C TYR A 108 13.03 6.71 13.90
N SER A 109 13.48 5.50 14.19
CA SER A 109 14.85 5.09 13.85
C SER A 109 14.97 4.76 12.36
N ASP A 110 16.17 4.84 11.78
CA ASP A 110 16.41 4.46 10.38
C ASP A 110 15.93 3.05 10.05
N ALA A 111 16.13 2.11 10.97
CA ALA A 111 15.70 0.71 10.81
C ALA A 111 14.16 0.58 10.83
N GLU A 112 13.48 1.41 11.62
CA GLU A 112 12.02 1.45 11.67
C GLU A 112 11.45 2.07 10.40
N LEU A 113 12.04 3.16 9.90
CA LEU A 113 11.68 3.74 8.62
C LEU A 113 11.86 2.72 7.48
N GLN A 114 12.99 2.01 7.44
CA GLN A 114 13.22 0.96 6.45
C GLN A 114 12.14 -0.14 6.51
N HIS A 115 11.70 -0.53 7.70
CA HIS A 115 10.62 -1.50 7.84
C HIS A 115 9.29 -0.98 7.28
N ILE A 116 8.91 0.25 7.65
CA ILE A 116 7.69 0.90 7.18
C ILE A 116 7.66 0.95 5.64
N PHE A 117 8.74 1.41 5.02
CA PHE A 117 8.81 1.55 3.56
C PHE A 117 8.97 0.21 2.84
N SER A 118 9.61 -0.80 3.44
CA SER A 118 9.64 -2.15 2.88
C SER A 118 8.23 -2.72 2.75
N GLU A 119 7.44 -2.63 3.81
CA GLU A 119 6.07 -3.17 3.86
C GLU A 119 5.13 -2.37 2.97
N TRP A 120 5.36 -1.06 2.83
CA TRP A 120 4.66 -0.26 1.83
C TRP A 120 4.96 -0.76 0.42
N ASN A 121 6.24 -1.01 0.09
CA ASN A 121 6.62 -1.50 -1.23
C ASN A 121 6.05 -2.90 -1.53
N GLU A 122 6.02 -3.80 -0.54
CA GLU A 122 5.37 -5.10 -0.65
C GLU A 122 3.86 -4.94 -0.90
N PHE A 123 3.21 -4.00 -0.21
CA PHE A 123 1.82 -3.67 -0.44
C PHE A 123 1.58 -3.12 -1.87
N LEU A 124 2.45 -2.24 -2.37
CA LEU A 124 2.35 -1.71 -3.74
C LEU A 124 2.56 -2.81 -4.79
N GLU A 125 3.37 -3.83 -4.49
CA GLU A 125 3.60 -4.95 -5.40
C GLU A 125 2.29 -5.71 -5.68
N ILE A 126 1.47 -5.93 -4.66
CA ILE A 126 0.14 -6.54 -4.80
C ILE A 126 -0.75 -5.72 -5.75
N LEU A 127 -0.71 -4.38 -5.66
CA LEU A 127 -1.48 -3.49 -6.54
C LEU A 127 -1.02 -3.51 -8.00
N SER A 128 0.19 -4.04 -8.26
CA SER A 128 0.81 -4.05 -9.59
C SER A 128 0.74 -5.39 -10.32
N VAL A 129 0.48 -6.52 -9.63
CA VAL A 129 0.68 -7.88 -10.22
C VAL A 129 -0.59 -8.71 -10.42
N ASP A 130 -1.55 -8.77 -9.49
CA ASP A 130 -2.51 -9.92 -9.48
C ASP A 130 -3.97 -9.61 -9.86
N ASP A 131 -4.66 -8.61 -9.28
CA ASP A 131 -6.11 -8.42 -9.53
C ASP A 131 -6.46 -7.15 -10.33
N PHE A 132 -5.52 -6.21 -10.42
CA PHE A 132 -5.65 -4.96 -11.15
C PHE A 132 -4.40 -4.77 -12.01
N ALA A 133 -4.04 -5.74 -12.84
CA ALA A 133 -2.93 -5.54 -13.76
C ALA A 133 -3.27 -4.40 -14.75
N TYR A 134 -2.28 -3.55 -15.02
CA TYR A 134 -2.41 -2.51 -16.04
C TYR A 134 -2.51 -3.14 -17.42
N ASP A 135 -3.25 -2.49 -18.32
CA ASP A 135 -3.29 -2.86 -19.73
C ASP A 135 -1.86 -2.82 -20.31
N SER A 136 -1.51 -3.81 -21.12
CA SER A 136 -0.23 -3.82 -21.83
C SER A 136 -0.13 -2.60 -22.74
N MET A 137 0.99 -1.89 -22.66
CA MET A 137 1.30 -0.77 -23.56
C MET A 137 1.63 -1.21 -24.99
N GLU A 138 1.99 -2.48 -25.17
CA GLU A 138 2.35 -3.06 -26.47
C GLU A 138 1.12 -3.51 -27.27
N VAL A 139 -0.04 -3.58 -26.60
CA VAL A 139 -1.32 -4.02 -27.17
C VAL A 139 -2.17 -2.79 -27.45
N ASP A 140 -2.83 -2.76 -28.61
CA ASP A 140 -3.70 -1.64 -28.95
C ASP A 140 -4.92 -1.54 -28.02
N ASP A 141 -5.50 -0.35 -27.94
CA ASP A 141 -6.62 -0.07 -27.04
C ASP A 141 -7.88 -0.89 -27.37
N TYR A 142 -8.10 -1.26 -28.65
CA TYR A 142 -9.25 -2.06 -29.04
C TYR A 142 -9.08 -3.53 -28.63
N GLU A 143 -7.89 -4.10 -28.77
CA GLU A 143 -7.57 -5.44 -28.24
C GLU A 143 -7.68 -5.47 -26.71
N ASN A 144 -7.18 -4.42 -26.03
CA ASN A 144 -7.36 -4.26 -24.58
C ASN A 144 -8.85 -4.17 -24.21
N TRP A 145 -9.65 -3.42 -24.96
CA TRP A 145 -11.10 -3.37 -24.76
C TRP A 145 -11.75 -4.75 -24.91
N GLN A 146 -11.43 -5.49 -25.98
CA GLN A 146 -11.94 -6.85 -26.17
C GLN A 146 -11.58 -7.76 -25.00
N ARG A 147 -10.35 -7.68 -24.48
CA ARG A 147 -9.95 -8.39 -23.25
C ARG A 147 -10.79 -7.97 -22.05
N ARG A 148 -10.92 -6.67 -21.78
CA ARG A 148 -11.72 -6.15 -20.66
C ARG A 148 -13.18 -6.60 -20.71
N THR A 149 -13.80 -6.67 -21.89
CA THR A 149 -15.18 -7.20 -22.00
C THR A 149 -15.31 -8.66 -21.57
N ARG A 150 -14.28 -9.49 -21.80
CA ARG A 150 -14.23 -10.89 -21.34
C ARG A 150 -14.07 -10.94 -19.82
N GLU A 151 -13.12 -10.20 -19.28
CA GLU A 151 -12.86 -10.12 -17.84
C GLU A 151 -14.09 -9.65 -17.05
N MET A 152 -14.78 -8.60 -17.52
CA MET A 152 -16.01 -8.12 -16.87
C MET A 152 -17.13 -9.17 -16.92
N THR A 153 -17.23 -9.92 -18.02
CA THR A 153 -18.19 -11.03 -18.12
C THR A 153 -17.88 -12.11 -17.07
N GLU A 154 -16.61 -12.53 -16.97
CA GLU A 154 -16.17 -13.54 -16.01
C GLU A 154 -16.33 -13.05 -14.57
N PHE A 155 -16.02 -11.79 -14.29
CA PHE A 155 -16.19 -11.16 -12.99
C PHE A 155 -17.64 -11.29 -12.49
N PHE A 156 -18.63 -10.84 -13.28
CA PHE A 156 -20.03 -10.91 -12.85
C PHE A 156 -20.57 -12.35 -12.84
N ALA A 157 -20.09 -13.24 -13.71
CA ALA A 157 -20.43 -14.66 -13.64
C ALA A 157 -19.95 -15.29 -12.32
N ASN A 158 -18.71 -15.02 -11.92
CA ASN A 158 -18.12 -15.50 -10.67
C ASN A 158 -18.80 -14.86 -9.45
N ASP A 159 -19.17 -13.60 -9.52
CA ASP A 159 -19.88 -12.91 -8.44
C ASP A 159 -21.25 -13.56 -8.17
N ILE A 160 -22.01 -13.88 -9.22
CA ILE A 160 -23.27 -14.65 -9.10
C ILE A 160 -23.04 -16.00 -8.41
N ILE A 161 -22.01 -16.75 -8.83
CA ILE A 161 -21.68 -18.05 -8.22
C ILE A 161 -21.36 -17.88 -6.73
N ARG A 162 -20.49 -16.92 -6.38
CA ARG A 162 -20.13 -16.63 -4.98
C ARG A 162 -21.35 -16.28 -4.14
N MET A 163 -22.30 -15.52 -4.70
CA MET A 163 -23.54 -15.18 -4.01
C MET A 163 -24.49 -16.37 -3.83
N ASP A 164 -24.54 -17.29 -4.79
CA ASP A 164 -25.33 -18.52 -4.68
C ASP A 164 -24.71 -19.51 -3.67
N ASP A 165 -23.38 -19.51 -3.53
CA ASP A 165 -22.64 -20.29 -2.54
C ASP A 165 -22.62 -19.66 -1.14
N GLY A 166 -23.24 -18.49 -0.95
CA GLY A 166 -23.31 -17.80 0.34
C GLY A 166 -22.04 -17.03 0.74
N PHE A 167 -21.10 -16.84 -0.17
CA PHE A 167 -19.86 -16.06 0.03
C PHE A 167 -20.01 -14.58 -0.34
N CYS A 168 -21.19 -14.01 -0.09
CA CYS A 168 -21.48 -12.61 -0.37
C CYS A 168 -21.40 -11.75 0.90
N PRO A 169 -20.59 -10.69 0.94
CA PRO A 169 -20.50 -9.77 2.07
C PRO A 169 -21.67 -8.76 2.13
N VAL A 170 -22.78 -9.03 1.43
CA VAL A 170 -23.96 -8.15 1.39
C VAL A 170 -25.00 -8.62 2.42
N PRO A 171 -25.66 -7.70 3.15
CA PRO A 171 -26.73 -8.05 4.08
C PRO A 171 -27.84 -8.89 3.42
N ALA A 172 -28.42 -9.84 4.16
CA ALA A 172 -29.41 -10.78 3.63
C ALA A 172 -30.62 -10.07 2.99
N GLU A 173 -31.04 -8.92 3.55
CA GLU A 173 -32.13 -8.11 3.00
C GLU A 173 -31.84 -7.47 1.63
N GLN A 174 -30.56 -7.34 1.26
CA GLN A 174 -30.12 -6.75 -0.01
C GLN A 174 -29.64 -7.80 -1.02
N LEU A 175 -29.47 -9.06 -0.59
CA LEU A 175 -28.85 -10.12 -1.40
C LEU A 175 -29.59 -10.36 -2.72
N GLU A 176 -30.93 -10.46 -2.69
CA GLU A 176 -31.71 -10.72 -3.92
C GLU A 176 -31.65 -9.56 -4.91
N ALA A 177 -31.65 -8.32 -4.41
CA ALA A 177 -31.49 -7.14 -5.26
C ALA A 177 -30.08 -7.10 -5.89
N HIS A 178 -29.06 -7.43 -5.11
CA HIS A 178 -27.68 -7.50 -5.60
C HIS A 178 -27.49 -8.62 -6.63
N LYS A 179 -28.06 -9.81 -6.40
CA LYS A 179 -28.09 -10.91 -7.38
C LYS A 179 -28.79 -10.50 -8.67
N ALA A 180 -29.92 -9.81 -8.59
CA ALA A 180 -30.65 -9.33 -9.76
C ALA A 180 -29.82 -8.33 -10.57
N ASP A 181 -29.14 -7.40 -9.89
CA ASP A 181 -28.23 -6.43 -10.53
C ASP A 181 -27.04 -7.13 -11.20
N ALA A 182 -26.35 -8.03 -10.50
CA ALA A 182 -25.23 -8.78 -11.06
C ALA A 182 -25.63 -9.62 -12.29
N ARG A 183 -26.82 -10.26 -12.27
CA ARG A 183 -27.36 -10.97 -13.45
C ARG A 183 -27.63 -10.04 -14.62
N LYS A 184 -28.15 -8.84 -14.36
CA LYS A 184 -28.36 -7.81 -15.38
C LYS A 184 -27.03 -7.35 -15.98
N GLN A 185 -26.06 -7.02 -15.13
CA GLN A 185 -24.70 -6.61 -15.54
C GLN A 185 -24.01 -7.71 -16.36
N HIS A 186 -24.08 -8.96 -15.91
CA HIS A 186 -23.54 -10.11 -16.64
C HIS A 186 -24.15 -10.22 -18.05
N ALA A 187 -25.47 -10.09 -18.18
CA ALA A 187 -26.15 -10.14 -19.47
C ALA A 187 -25.82 -8.94 -20.39
N GLU A 188 -25.51 -7.77 -19.83
CA GLU A 188 -25.04 -6.59 -20.57
C GLU A 188 -23.60 -6.77 -21.07
N TRP A 189 -22.71 -7.25 -20.21
CA TRP A 189 -21.31 -7.54 -20.59
C TRP A 189 -21.18 -8.69 -21.57
N LEU A 190 -22.00 -9.75 -21.45
CA LEU A 190 -22.07 -10.83 -22.44
C LEU A 190 -22.43 -10.30 -23.83
N ARG A 191 -23.47 -9.46 -23.94
CA ARG A 191 -23.87 -8.85 -25.21
C ARG A 191 -22.76 -7.98 -25.79
N THR A 192 -22.09 -7.20 -24.94
CA THR A 192 -20.97 -6.34 -25.35
C THR A 192 -19.79 -7.16 -25.85
N ARG A 193 -19.38 -8.19 -25.10
CA ARG A 193 -18.33 -9.14 -25.47
C ARG A 193 -18.63 -9.78 -26.82
N ASP A 194 -19.82 -10.34 -26.99
CA ASP A 194 -20.19 -11.06 -28.22
C ASP A 194 -20.25 -10.13 -29.44
N TYR A 195 -20.70 -8.88 -29.23
CA TYR A 195 -20.70 -7.84 -30.26
C TYR A 195 -19.29 -7.51 -30.76
N PHE A 196 -18.33 -7.33 -29.85
CA PHE A 196 -16.97 -6.93 -30.19
C PHE A 196 -16.04 -8.10 -30.54
N ALA A 197 -16.31 -9.32 -30.06
CA ALA A 197 -15.50 -10.50 -30.35
C ALA A 197 -15.49 -10.90 -31.84
N THR A 198 -16.50 -10.47 -32.59
CA THR A 198 -16.70 -10.82 -34.01
C THR A 198 -16.35 -9.69 -34.98
N ARG A 199 -15.84 -8.56 -34.50
CA ARG A 199 -15.59 -7.34 -35.31
C ARG A 199 -14.16 -6.85 -35.15
N LEU A 200 -13.56 -6.41 -36.26
CA LEU A 200 -12.29 -5.70 -36.26
C LEU A 200 -12.53 -4.21 -35.96
N ASP A 201 -11.54 -3.51 -35.40
CA ASP A 201 -11.67 -2.08 -35.10
C ASP A 201 -12.02 -1.28 -36.36
N ALA A 202 -11.42 -1.63 -37.51
CA ALA A 202 -11.65 -0.99 -38.80
C ALA A 202 -13.11 -1.10 -39.32
N ASP A 203 -13.89 -2.04 -38.80
CA ASP A 203 -15.28 -2.27 -39.23
C ASP A 203 -16.29 -1.43 -38.42
N LEU A 204 -15.83 -0.68 -37.41
CA LEU A 204 -16.68 0.07 -36.51
C LEU A 204 -17.06 1.44 -37.07
N LYS A 205 -18.29 1.87 -36.75
CA LYS A 205 -18.74 3.24 -37.03
C LYS A 205 -18.04 4.22 -36.07
N PRO A 206 -17.87 5.51 -36.44
CA PRO A 206 -17.24 6.50 -35.57
C PRO A 206 -17.84 6.60 -34.16
N GLN A 207 -19.17 6.51 -34.05
CA GLN A 207 -19.87 6.52 -32.76
C GLN A 207 -19.52 5.31 -31.88
N GLN A 208 -19.27 4.16 -32.50
CA GLN A 208 -18.88 2.94 -31.80
C GLN A 208 -17.44 3.02 -31.30
N HIS A 209 -16.53 3.61 -32.09
CA HIS A 209 -15.18 3.93 -31.62
C HIS A 209 -15.21 4.85 -30.40
N GLN A 210 -16.04 5.91 -30.44
CA GLN A 210 -16.17 6.81 -29.31
C GLN A 210 -16.74 6.08 -28.08
N GLY A 211 -17.76 5.23 -28.28
CA GLY A 211 -18.40 4.46 -27.22
C GLY A 211 -17.44 3.54 -26.48
N TRP A 212 -16.72 2.68 -27.21
CA TRP A 212 -15.80 1.73 -26.55
C TRP A 212 -14.58 2.42 -25.94
N ARG A 213 -14.02 3.47 -26.57
CA ARG A 213 -12.89 4.22 -26.00
C ARG A 213 -13.27 4.90 -24.70
N LYS A 214 -14.46 5.50 -24.64
CA LYS A 214 -15.00 6.09 -23.42
C LYS A 214 -15.16 5.03 -22.32
N ALA A 215 -15.76 3.88 -22.64
CA ALA A 215 -15.95 2.81 -21.68
C ALA A 215 -14.62 2.23 -21.17
N LEU A 216 -13.63 2.04 -22.05
CA LEU A 216 -12.29 1.59 -21.65
C LEU A 216 -11.61 2.60 -20.72
N HIS A 217 -11.73 3.90 -21.01
CA HIS A 217 -11.23 4.94 -20.13
C HIS A 217 -11.91 4.93 -18.75
N GLU A 218 -13.24 4.75 -18.70
CA GLU A 218 -13.99 4.65 -17.44
C GLU A 218 -13.56 3.43 -16.61
N ILE A 219 -13.32 2.27 -17.24
CA ILE A 219 -12.76 1.09 -16.56
C ILE A 219 -11.39 1.41 -15.98
N ARG A 220 -10.46 1.92 -16.80
CA ARG A 220 -9.11 2.29 -16.36
C ARG A 220 -9.17 3.26 -15.18
N PHE A 221 -10.11 4.21 -15.21
CA PHE A 221 -10.28 5.21 -14.15
C PHE A 221 -10.76 4.56 -12.86
N SER A 222 -11.78 3.71 -12.94
CA SER A 222 -12.29 2.96 -11.80
C SER A 222 -11.21 2.07 -11.17
N ASP A 223 -10.40 1.41 -12.00
CA ASP A 223 -9.29 0.58 -11.52
C ASP A 223 -8.24 1.44 -10.79
N GLU A 224 -7.84 2.57 -11.37
CA GLU A 224 -6.85 3.48 -10.76
C GLU A 224 -7.35 4.03 -9.42
N MET A 225 -8.62 4.43 -9.37
CA MET A 225 -9.26 4.91 -8.15
C MET A 225 -9.36 3.81 -7.08
N SER A 226 -9.63 2.57 -7.48
CA SER A 226 -9.66 1.43 -6.57
C SER A 226 -8.27 1.18 -5.96
N ARG A 227 -7.20 1.22 -6.76
CA ARG A 227 -5.82 1.08 -6.26
C ARG A 227 -5.45 2.22 -5.29
N LEU A 228 -5.81 3.46 -5.62
CA LEU A 228 -5.62 4.60 -4.70
C LEU A 228 -6.38 4.43 -3.39
N TRP A 229 -7.63 3.96 -3.45
CA TRP A 229 -8.43 3.65 -2.27
C TRP A 229 -7.80 2.55 -1.41
N MET A 230 -7.15 1.57 -2.01
CA MET A 230 -6.43 0.54 -1.27
C MET A 230 -5.13 1.07 -0.64
N ALA A 231 -4.40 1.96 -1.31
CA ALA A 231 -3.17 2.56 -0.79
C ALA A 231 -3.40 3.59 0.32
N GLN A 232 -4.53 4.29 0.31
CA GLN A 232 -4.76 5.41 1.20
C GLN A 232 -4.82 5.05 2.70
N PRO A 233 -5.48 3.97 3.15
CA PRO A 233 -5.46 3.57 4.56
C PRO A 233 -4.05 3.33 5.08
N PHE A 234 -3.18 2.72 4.28
CA PHE A 234 -1.78 2.48 4.67
C PHE A 234 -1.04 3.81 4.90
N LYS A 235 -1.15 4.75 3.95
CA LYS A 235 -0.59 6.10 4.08
C LYS A 235 -1.14 6.83 5.31
N ALA A 236 -2.47 6.86 5.46
CA ALA A 236 -3.13 7.57 6.55
C ALA A 236 -2.76 7.02 7.93
N GLN A 237 -2.61 5.70 8.05
CA GLN A 237 -2.21 5.04 9.30
C GLN A 237 -0.85 5.56 9.78
N ILE A 238 0.13 5.59 8.87
CA ILE A 238 1.47 6.09 9.16
C ILE A 238 1.46 7.60 9.43
N GLU A 239 0.71 8.37 8.66
CA GLU A 239 0.59 9.82 8.86
C GLU A 239 -0.04 10.20 10.21
N GLN A 240 -0.93 9.35 10.73
CA GLN A 240 -1.54 9.52 12.04
C GLN A 240 -0.64 9.02 13.18
N GLY A 241 0.53 8.45 12.89
CA GLY A 241 1.50 8.01 13.89
C GLY A 241 1.27 6.59 14.43
N TYR A 242 0.45 5.79 13.76
CA TYR A 242 0.32 4.37 14.08
C TYR A 242 1.47 3.57 13.44
N SER A 243 1.94 2.53 14.14
CA SER A 243 2.77 1.50 13.51
C SER A 243 1.98 0.71 12.48
N ILE A 244 2.64 0.18 11.45
CA ILE A 244 2.01 -0.58 10.36
C ILE A 244 1.37 -1.90 10.82
N GLU A 245 1.78 -2.42 11.98
CA GLU A 245 1.21 -3.63 12.60
C GLU A 245 -0.17 -3.37 13.23
N VAL A 246 -0.49 -2.10 13.53
CA VAL A 246 -1.79 -1.74 14.09
C VAL A 246 -2.86 -2.10 13.07
N SER A 247 -3.77 -2.95 13.49
CA SER A 247 -4.89 -3.43 12.69
C SER A 247 -6.17 -2.86 13.27
N PHE A 248 -7.07 -2.43 12.40
CA PHE A 248 -8.34 -1.80 12.76
C PHE A 248 -9.51 -2.69 12.34
N TYR A 249 -10.64 -2.63 13.06
CA TYR A 249 -11.86 -3.33 12.65
C TYR A 249 -12.48 -2.78 11.35
N GLY A 250 -12.04 -1.61 10.92
CA GLY A 250 -12.42 -0.99 9.67
C GLY A 250 -11.90 0.43 9.59
N TRP A 251 -12.15 1.08 8.46
CA TRP A 251 -11.81 2.47 8.23
C TRP A 251 -12.87 3.09 7.34
N GLU A 252 -12.96 4.42 7.39
CA GLU A 252 -13.81 5.22 6.54
C GLU A 252 -12.96 6.31 5.92
N THR A 253 -13.14 6.56 4.62
CA THR A 253 -12.47 7.68 3.95
C THR A 253 -13.52 8.67 3.49
N LYS A 254 -13.40 9.92 3.95
CA LYS A 254 -14.23 11.05 3.51
C LYS A 254 -13.45 11.85 2.46
N ASN A 255 -14.11 12.12 1.33
CA ASN A 255 -13.59 12.98 0.27
C ASN A 255 -12.15 12.66 -0.15
N PHE A 256 -11.74 11.38 -0.12
CA PHE A 256 -10.40 10.90 -0.54
C PHE A 256 -9.20 11.50 0.20
N THR A 257 -9.44 12.32 1.22
CA THR A 257 -8.40 13.14 1.88
C THR A 257 -8.29 12.82 3.36
N GLU A 258 -9.41 12.48 4.00
CA GLU A 258 -9.47 12.18 5.43
C GLU A 258 -9.87 10.72 5.64
N THR A 259 -8.96 9.93 6.21
CA THR A 259 -9.24 8.54 6.58
C THR A 259 -9.34 8.44 8.10
N THR A 260 -10.46 7.94 8.61
CA THR A 260 -10.66 7.66 10.02
C THR A 260 -10.68 6.16 10.23
N PHE A 261 -9.96 5.70 11.26
CA PHE A 261 -9.93 4.29 11.61
C PHE A 261 -10.96 3.99 12.70
N ARG A 262 -11.73 2.91 12.51
CA ARG A 262 -12.56 2.33 13.56
C ARG A 262 -11.66 1.62 14.56
N ASN A 263 -12.14 1.42 15.80
CA ASN A 263 -11.43 0.78 16.93
C ASN A 263 -10.30 -0.19 16.55
N ILE A 264 -9.19 -0.14 17.29
CA ILE A 264 -8.08 -1.08 17.11
C ILE A 264 -8.55 -2.52 17.41
N ASN A 265 -8.17 -3.44 16.53
CA ASN A 265 -8.25 -4.88 16.75
C ASN A 265 -6.94 -5.33 17.41
N TRP A 266 -6.92 -5.36 18.75
CA TRP A 266 -5.70 -5.66 19.51
C TRP A 266 -5.21 -7.09 19.31
N ARG A 267 -6.11 -8.05 19.10
CA ARG A 267 -5.73 -9.45 18.85
C ARG A 267 -4.85 -9.57 17.61
N SER A 268 -5.33 -9.06 16.48
CA SER A 268 -4.58 -9.07 15.21
C SER A 268 -3.35 -8.17 15.28
N THR A 269 -3.46 -7.01 15.94
CA THR A 269 -2.33 -6.08 16.13
C THR A 269 -1.17 -6.74 16.86
N LEU A 270 -1.43 -7.38 18.01
CA LEU A 270 -0.38 -8.03 18.79
C LEU A 270 0.16 -9.27 18.07
N GLU A 271 -0.66 -9.97 17.27
CA GLU A 271 -0.18 -11.08 16.44
C GLU A 271 0.81 -10.61 15.38
N ARG A 272 0.46 -9.57 14.59
CA ARG A 272 1.36 -8.96 13.60
C ARG A 272 2.63 -8.41 14.26
N PHE A 273 2.47 -7.70 15.38
CA PHE A 273 3.60 -7.16 16.13
C PHE A 273 4.56 -8.25 16.62
N LYS A 274 4.04 -9.39 17.12
CA LYS A 274 4.87 -10.55 17.46
C LYS A 274 5.56 -11.15 16.22
N GLY A 275 4.87 -11.17 15.07
CA GLY A 275 5.45 -11.51 13.76
C GLY A 275 6.67 -10.65 13.44
N THR A 276 6.52 -9.32 13.43
CA THR A 276 7.62 -8.36 13.23
C THR A 276 8.78 -8.62 14.19
N ARG A 277 8.50 -8.78 15.49
CA ARG A 277 9.55 -9.07 16.48
C ARG A 277 10.27 -10.38 16.21
N ASN A 278 9.58 -11.41 15.74
CA ASN A 278 10.16 -12.70 15.36
C ASN A 278 11.05 -12.62 14.10
N GLU A 279 10.96 -11.53 13.34
CA GLU A 279 11.89 -11.18 12.27
C GLU A 279 13.08 -10.35 12.77
N GLY A 280 13.24 -10.20 14.10
CA GLY A 280 14.34 -9.43 14.69
C GLY A 280 14.17 -7.92 14.62
N LYS A 281 13.04 -7.43 14.10
CA LYS A 281 12.65 -6.03 14.07
C LYS A 281 12.08 -5.64 15.44
N ILE A 282 12.91 -5.02 16.29
CA ILE A 282 12.55 -4.64 17.66
C ILE A 282 12.30 -3.14 17.70
N PHE A 283 11.06 -2.74 17.46
CA PHE A 283 10.59 -1.36 17.54
C PHE A 283 9.41 -1.27 18.53
N PRO A 284 9.09 -0.10 19.08
CA PRO A 284 7.85 0.11 19.83
C PRO A 284 6.63 -0.10 18.93
N LEU A 285 5.54 -0.63 19.48
CA LEU A 285 4.23 -0.57 18.81
C LEU A 285 3.63 0.81 19.09
N ARG A 286 3.49 1.64 18.06
CA ARG A 286 3.14 3.05 18.18
C ARG A 286 1.67 3.32 17.92
N THR A 287 1.19 4.31 18.64
CA THR A 287 -0.09 5.00 18.41
C THR A 287 0.17 6.51 18.50
N PRO A 288 -0.77 7.37 18.05
CA PRO A 288 -0.64 8.81 18.21
C PRO A 288 -0.45 9.28 19.66
N ASP A 289 -0.88 8.48 20.65
CA ASP A 289 -0.95 8.90 22.04
C ASP A 289 0.04 8.15 22.97
N PHE A 290 0.50 6.96 22.58
CA PHE A 290 1.43 6.15 23.36
C PHE A 290 2.26 5.17 22.52
N ASN A 291 3.37 4.74 23.09
CA ASN A 291 4.17 3.62 22.62
C ASN A 291 3.96 2.42 23.56
N LEU A 292 3.91 1.21 22.99
CA LEU A 292 3.92 -0.03 23.76
C LEU A 292 5.27 -0.74 23.56
N THR A 293 5.98 -0.96 24.65
CA THR A 293 7.29 -1.63 24.70
C THR A 293 7.26 -2.79 25.71
N GLU A 294 8.37 -3.52 25.81
CA GLU A 294 8.55 -4.57 26.84
C GLU A 294 8.51 -4.02 28.27
N ASN A 295 8.72 -2.71 28.44
CA ASN A 295 8.63 -2.02 29.73
C ASN A 295 7.19 -1.60 30.06
N GLY A 296 6.26 -1.77 29.13
CA GLY A 296 4.86 -1.41 29.27
C GLY A 296 4.43 -0.28 28.33
N LEU A 297 3.35 0.40 28.72
CA LEU A 297 2.75 1.48 27.96
C LEU A 297 3.39 2.82 28.37
N GLU A 298 4.00 3.50 27.40
CA GLU A 298 4.67 4.79 27.54
C GLU A 298 3.83 5.88 26.85
N LEU A 299 3.14 6.70 27.64
CA LEU A 299 2.35 7.83 27.11
C LEU A 299 3.27 8.90 26.53
N LEU A 300 2.94 9.44 25.35
CA LEU A 300 3.74 10.48 24.69
C LEU A 300 3.56 11.87 25.34
N ASN A 301 2.46 12.04 26.06
CA ASN A 301 2.12 13.25 26.80
C ASN A 301 1.80 12.90 28.26
N ASN A 302 1.70 13.91 29.12
CA ASN A 302 1.19 13.76 30.49
C ASN A 302 -0.30 14.16 30.53
N PRO A 303 -1.25 13.26 30.22
CA PRO A 303 -2.67 13.59 30.23
C PRO A 303 -3.18 13.86 31.65
N SER A 304 -4.20 14.71 31.77
CA SER A 304 -5.00 14.78 32.99
C SER A 304 -5.71 13.44 33.26
N PRO A 305 -6.22 13.17 34.47
CA PRO A 305 -6.98 11.96 34.76
C PRO A 305 -8.16 11.74 33.80
N GLU A 306 -8.86 12.80 33.41
CA GLU A 306 -9.98 12.75 32.46
C GLU A 306 -9.50 12.41 31.05
N ALA A 307 -8.39 13.03 30.61
CA ALA A 307 -7.78 12.73 29.32
C ALA A 307 -7.25 11.29 29.27
N TYR A 308 -6.67 10.78 30.37
CA TYR A 308 -6.27 9.39 30.49
C TYR A 308 -7.47 8.44 30.38
N LYS A 309 -8.58 8.76 31.06
CA LYS A 309 -9.82 7.96 30.95
C LYS A 309 -10.35 7.94 29.50
N ALA A 310 -10.33 9.08 28.82
CA ALA A 310 -10.73 9.16 27.42
C ALA A 310 -9.81 8.32 26.50
N LEU A 311 -8.50 8.31 26.75
CA LEU A 311 -7.55 7.44 26.05
C LEU A 311 -7.83 5.96 26.34
N TYR A 312 -8.10 5.63 27.61
CA TYR A 312 -8.41 4.27 28.04
C TYR A 312 -9.63 3.71 27.30
N GLU A 313 -10.68 4.52 27.16
CA GLU A 313 -11.90 4.18 26.43
C GLU A 313 -11.67 4.14 24.90
N LYS A 314 -11.05 5.20 24.34
CA LYS A 314 -10.74 5.31 22.89
C LYS A 314 -9.97 4.10 22.39
N TYR A 315 -8.95 3.68 23.13
CA TYR A 315 -8.07 2.59 22.74
C TYR A 315 -8.48 1.24 23.32
N ARG A 316 -9.52 1.17 24.16
CA ARG A 316 -9.94 -0.09 24.82
C ARG A 316 -8.75 -0.78 25.49
N LEU A 317 -8.05 -0.01 26.34
CA LEU A 317 -6.80 -0.46 26.97
C LEU A 317 -7.00 -1.66 27.91
N ASP A 318 -8.22 -1.88 28.40
CA ASP A 318 -8.62 -3.10 29.10
C ASP A 318 -8.41 -4.36 28.26
N GLU A 319 -8.82 -4.33 26.99
CA GLU A 319 -8.60 -5.44 26.04
C GLU A 319 -7.11 -5.64 25.78
N LEU A 320 -6.37 -4.55 25.54
CA LEU A 320 -4.93 -4.61 25.32
C LEU A 320 -4.22 -5.27 26.51
N PHE A 321 -4.47 -4.78 27.73
CA PHE A 321 -3.80 -5.30 28.93
C PHE A 321 -4.16 -6.75 29.21
N ALA A 322 -5.43 -7.15 28.99
CA ALA A 322 -5.84 -8.55 29.12
C ALA A 322 -5.07 -9.46 28.15
N LEU A 323 -4.96 -9.06 26.87
CA LEU A 323 -4.24 -9.83 25.85
C LEU A 323 -2.73 -9.89 26.08
N VAL A 324 -2.12 -8.78 26.53
CA VAL A 324 -0.70 -8.74 26.89
C VAL A 324 -0.44 -9.65 28.10
N ALA A 325 -1.31 -9.63 29.10
CA ALA A 325 -1.21 -10.50 30.27
C ALA A 325 -1.39 -11.99 29.90
N GLU A 326 -2.35 -12.31 29.02
CA GLU A 326 -2.58 -13.66 28.49
C GLU A 326 -1.33 -14.23 27.79
N ARG A 327 -0.67 -13.40 26.96
CA ARG A 327 0.53 -13.81 26.21
C ARG A 327 1.80 -13.83 27.05
N GLY A 328 1.86 -12.99 28.09
CA GLY A 328 2.98 -12.95 29.04
C GLY A 328 4.34 -12.61 28.39
N PRO A 329 5.46 -13.10 28.95
CA PRO A 329 6.81 -12.81 28.46
C PRO A 329 7.06 -13.22 27.00
N ALA A 330 6.38 -14.27 26.54
CA ALA A 330 6.51 -14.77 25.17
C ALA A 330 6.15 -13.72 24.10
N MET A 331 5.32 -12.74 24.44
CA MET A 331 4.99 -11.61 23.56
C MET A 331 6.25 -10.79 23.18
N TRP A 332 7.18 -10.66 24.12
CA TRP A 332 8.36 -9.80 24.01
C TRP A 332 9.59 -10.54 23.51
N GLU A 333 9.63 -11.85 23.73
CA GLU A 333 10.74 -12.70 23.28
C GLU A 333 10.82 -12.76 21.75
N CYS A 334 12.04 -12.81 21.24
CA CYS A 334 12.30 -12.96 19.82
C CYS A 334 12.68 -14.43 19.57
N ASP A 335 11.80 -15.21 18.93
CA ASP A 335 11.98 -16.66 18.75
C ASP A 335 13.00 -17.03 17.67
N LEU A 336 13.86 -16.09 17.28
CA LEU A 336 14.93 -16.33 16.31
C LEU A 336 15.86 -17.47 16.75
N SER A 337 16.09 -17.63 18.05
CA SER A 337 16.93 -18.70 18.61
C SER A 337 16.40 -20.10 18.30
N ALA A 338 15.07 -20.29 18.33
CA ALA A 338 14.44 -21.55 17.94
C ALA A 338 14.63 -21.88 16.46
N LYS A 339 14.86 -20.86 15.62
CA LYS A 339 15.15 -20.98 14.18
C LYS A 339 16.66 -20.95 13.86
N GLY A 340 17.54 -21.06 14.85
CA GLY A 340 19.00 -20.99 14.65
C GLY A 340 19.49 -19.60 14.23
N ARG A 341 18.67 -18.56 14.38
CA ARG A 341 18.94 -17.18 13.99
C ARG A 341 19.06 -16.27 15.22
N GLY A 342 19.57 -15.07 15.03
CA GLY A 342 19.60 -14.02 16.04
C GLY A 342 19.46 -12.65 15.42
N ALA A 343 18.89 -11.69 16.15
CA ALA A 343 18.87 -10.29 15.75
C ALA A 343 20.16 -9.61 16.23
N CYS A 344 20.80 -8.82 15.37
CA CYS A 344 22.00 -8.08 15.76
C CYS A 344 21.63 -6.97 16.74
N ALA A 345 22.22 -6.97 17.93
CA ALA A 345 22.00 -5.93 18.95
C ALA A 345 22.56 -4.53 18.60
N GLU A 346 22.93 -4.30 17.33
CA GLU A 346 23.52 -3.05 16.85
C GLU A 346 22.77 -2.48 15.65
N CYS A 347 22.46 -3.31 14.67
CA CYS A 347 21.78 -2.90 13.44
C CYS A 347 20.45 -3.64 13.22
N SER A 348 19.99 -4.42 14.19
CA SER A 348 18.79 -5.26 14.16
C SER A 348 18.73 -6.32 13.05
N ALA A 349 19.72 -6.38 12.16
CA ALA A 349 19.79 -7.38 11.09
C ALA A 349 19.77 -8.81 11.65
N VAL A 350 18.93 -9.65 11.07
CA VAL A 350 18.87 -11.08 11.36
C VAL A 350 20.10 -11.76 10.78
N PHE A 351 20.72 -12.64 11.55
CA PHE A 351 21.86 -13.44 11.13
C PHE A 351 21.76 -14.85 11.69
N ASP A 352 22.34 -15.83 10.98
CA ASP A 352 22.42 -17.19 11.48
C ASP A 352 23.39 -17.26 12.66
N ARG A 353 22.92 -17.81 13.78
CA ARG A 353 23.74 -17.96 14.97
C ARG A 353 24.64 -19.18 14.82
N THR A 354 25.92 -18.92 14.56
CA THR A 354 26.97 -19.95 14.63
C THR A 354 27.19 -20.46 16.05
N THR A 355 26.87 -19.65 17.07
CA THR A 355 26.88 -20.03 18.49
C THR A 355 25.76 -19.30 19.25
N SER A 356 25.26 -19.91 20.34
CA SER A 356 24.22 -19.31 21.20
C SER A 356 24.65 -17.98 21.85
N SER A 357 25.96 -17.77 22.02
CA SER A 357 26.55 -16.57 22.61
C SER A 357 26.73 -15.41 21.62
N ARG A 358 26.59 -15.64 20.31
CA ARG A 358 26.77 -14.59 19.29
C ARG A 358 25.62 -13.59 19.34
N ARG A 359 25.94 -12.31 19.54
CA ARG A 359 24.99 -11.18 19.65
C ARG A 359 25.03 -10.19 18.48
N TYR A 360 26.03 -10.30 17.61
CA TYR A 360 26.26 -9.35 16.52
C TYR A 360 26.39 -10.09 15.19
N CYS A 361 25.81 -9.53 14.13
CA CYS A 361 25.87 -10.12 12.78
C CYS A 361 27.29 -10.10 12.21
N SER A 362 28.12 -9.14 12.60
CA SER A 362 29.51 -9.00 12.15
C SER A 362 30.41 -8.48 13.27
N GLU A 363 31.74 -8.65 13.11
CA GLU A 363 32.73 -8.04 13.99
C GLU A 363 32.70 -6.51 13.91
N GLY A 364 32.27 -5.95 12.77
CA GLY A 364 32.02 -4.51 12.61
C GLY A 364 30.91 -4.01 13.55
N CYS A 365 29.76 -4.70 13.58
CA CYS A 365 28.67 -4.38 14.51
C CYS A 365 29.07 -4.54 15.98
N ARG A 366 29.85 -5.58 16.30
CA ARG A 366 30.40 -5.76 17.65
C ARG A 366 31.32 -4.61 18.07
N SER A 367 32.22 -4.21 17.19
CA SER A 367 33.13 -3.08 17.41
C SER A 367 32.40 -1.75 17.56
N ARG A 368 31.36 -1.49 16.75
CA ARG A 368 30.48 -0.31 16.89
C ARG A 368 29.76 -0.28 18.23
N ALA A 369 29.14 -1.40 18.62
CA ALA A 369 28.46 -1.51 19.92
C ALA A 369 29.43 -1.33 21.10
N LYS A 370 30.65 -1.88 21.01
CA LYS A 370 31.70 -1.68 22.02
C LYS A 370 32.14 -0.22 22.08
N SER A 371 32.31 0.43 20.94
CA SER A 371 32.66 1.85 20.86
C SER A 371 31.54 2.74 21.38
N ARG A 372 30.25 2.41 21.15
CA ARG A 372 29.11 3.12 21.72
C ARG A 372 29.10 3.02 23.25
N ARG A 373 29.16 1.79 23.80
CA ARG A 373 29.24 1.58 25.26
C ARG A 373 30.42 2.29 25.91
N TRP A 374 31.57 2.32 25.24
CA TRP A 374 32.73 3.03 25.75
C TRP A 374 32.48 4.56 25.82
N ARG A 375 31.81 5.14 24.82
CA ARG A 375 31.42 6.56 24.82
C ARG A 375 30.37 6.90 25.87
N GLU A 376 29.42 5.99 26.10
CA GLU A 376 28.36 6.15 27.09
C GLU A 376 28.89 6.04 28.53
N ASN A 377 29.82 5.11 28.79
CA ASN A 377 30.35 4.88 30.14
C ASN A 377 31.40 5.92 30.57
N ASP A 378 32.06 6.60 29.62
CA ASP A 378 33.08 7.61 29.93
C ASP A 378 33.09 8.73 28.87
N PRO A 379 32.07 9.61 28.87
CA PRO A 379 31.87 10.63 27.84
C PRO A 379 32.99 11.68 27.81
N GLU A 380 33.61 11.99 28.96
CA GLU A 380 34.76 12.91 29.07
C GLU A 380 36.00 12.33 28.38
N ARG A 381 36.32 11.06 28.63
CA ARG A 381 37.45 10.39 27.99
C ARG A 381 37.21 10.17 26.50
N ALA A 382 35.97 9.92 26.09
CA ALA A 382 35.58 9.88 24.69
C ALA A 382 35.81 11.21 23.96
N ARG A 383 35.40 12.33 24.55
CA ARG A 383 35.68 13.66 24.01
C ARG A 383 37.18 13.92 23.86
N ARG A 384 37.99 13.57 24.88
CA ARG A 384 39.45 13.75 24.83
C ARG A 384 40.11 12.88 23.76
N ALA A 385 39.65 11.64 23.58
CA ALA A 385 40.16 10.74 22.55
C ALA A 385 39.79 11.22 21.14
N GLN A 386 38.55 11.70 20.93
CA GLN A 386 38.15 12.32 19.66
C GLN A 386 38.96 13.59 19.38
N ALA A 387 39.13 14.47 20.37
CA ALA A 387 39.93 15.68 20.22
C ALA A 387 41.40 15.38 19.89
N LYS A 388 41.96 14.32 20.47
CA LYS A 388 43.31 13.83 20.14
C LYS A 388 43.38 13.30 18.71
N HIS A 389 42.42 12.47 18.31
CA HIS A 389 42.37 11.93 16.94
C HIS A 389 42.23 13.03 15.89
N TYR A 390 41.39 14.05 16.12
CA TYR A 390 41.27 15.21 15.24
C TYR A 390 42.57 16.01 15.15
N LYS A 391 43.29 16.23 16.26
CA LYS A 391 44.61 16.89 16.25
C LYS A 391 45.67 16.10 15.49
N GLU A 392 45.63 14.77 15.55
CA GLU A 392 46.58 13.90 14.86
C GLU A 392 46.26 13.72 13.37
N ALA A 393 44.97 13.69 13.01
CA ALA A 393 44.50 13.58 11.62
C ALA A 393 44.59 14.91 10.86
N TYR A 394 44.54 16.05 11.55
CA TYR A 394 44.63 17.40 10.97
C TYR A 394 45.67 18.26 11.71
N PRO A 395 46.98 17.99 11.52
CA PRO A 395 48.04 18.77 12.14
C PRO A 395 48.21 20.11 11.41
N GLY A 396 47.35 21.09 11.70
CA GLY A 396 47.45 22.43 11.09
C GLY A 396 46.34 23.44 11.40
N GLY A 397 45.47 23.17 12.37
CA GLY A 397 44.44 24.11 12.85
C GLY A 397 44.84 24.85 14.12
#